data_AF-A0A428W170-F1
#
_entry.id   AF-A0A428W170-F1
#
_cell.length_a   1.000
_cell.length_b   1.000
_cell.length_c   1.000
_cell.angle_alpha   90.00
_cell.angle_beta   90.00
_cell.angle_gamma   90.00
#
_symmetry.space_group_name_H-M   'P 1'
#
loop_
_entity.id
_entity.type
_entity.pdbx_description
1 polymer ?
#
loop_
_entity_poly.entity_id
_entity_poly.type
_entity_poly.pdbx_seq_one_letter_code
_entity_poly.pdbx_strand_id
1 'polypeptide(L)'
;SALAGVTNYQQQKPAWLTSNHKSGPLKYEVSPSVGGDHNAEWQSCTGAVYDAPIAAEHATHSMEHGAVWVTYRTGLAAEQITQLAERVRGADYTLMSPHEGLARPISLQAWGYQLAVDSADDARIDQFLAAARINAGPEQGAACSGGNTKTGTTPHDDGS
;
A
#
# COMPACT_ATOMS: atom_id res chain seq x y z
N SER A 1 16.41 12.50 -10.85
CA SER A 1 16.39 11.24 -11.62
C SER A 1 15.33 10.32 -11.05
N ALA A 2 14.69 9.47 -11.86
CA ALA A 2 13.75 8.47 -11.35
C ALA A 2 14.49 7.45 -10.45
N LEU A 3 13.84 7.02 -9.37
CA LEU A 3 14.39 6.02 -8.45
C LEU A 3 14.52 4.66 -9.16
N ALA A 4 15.71 4.06 -9.14
CA ALA A 4 15.99 2.84 -9.87
C ALA A 4 15.17 1.64 -9.33
N GLY A 5 14.51 0.91 -10.23
CA GLY A 5 13.69 -0.26 -9.87
C GLY A 5 12.28 0.07 -9.38
N VAL A 6 11.86 1.34 -9.44
CA VAL A 6 10.45 1.72 -9.28
C VAL A 6 9.74 1.58 -10.62
N THR A 7 8.65 0.84 -10.63
CA THR A 7 7.71 0.84 -11.75
C THR A 7 6.78 2.04 -11.63
N ASN A 8 6.74 2.89 -12.67
CA ASN A 8 5.82 4.03 -12.77
C ASN A 8 4.68 3.67 -13.73
N TYR A 9 3.52 3.32 -13.18
CA TYR A 9 2.30 3.04 -13.95
C TYR A 9 1.59 4.32 -14.39
N GLN A 10 1.74 5.43 -13.67
CA GLN A 10 1.15 6.72 -14.09
C GLN A 10 1.65 7.17 -15.47
N GLN A 11 2.94 6.95 -15.76
CA GLN A 11 3.52 7.30 -17.06
C GLN A 11 2.89 6.52 -18.21
N GLN A 12 2.40 5.30 -17.94
CA GLN A 12 1.79 4.43 -18.94
C GLN A 12 0.32 4.80 -19.21
N LYS A 13 -0.30 5.61 -18.32
CA LYS A 13 -1.72 6.00 -18.37
C LYS A 13 -2.66 4.83 -18.68
N PRO A 14 -2.57 3.72 -17.93
CA PRO A 14 -3.41 2.57 -18.21
C PRO A 14 -4.87 2.89 -17.88
N ALA A 15 -5.80 2.32 -18.65
CA ALA A 15 -7.23 2.55 -18.48
C ALA A 15 -7.78 2.06 -17.12
N TRP A 16 -7.07 1.14 -16.44
CA TRP A 16 -7.46 0.58 -15.14
C TRP A 16 -7.06 1.45 -13.94
N LEU A 17 -6.17 2.44 -14.11
CA LEU A 17 -5.74 3.33 -13.02
C LEU A 17 -6.76 4.47 -12.85
N THR A 18 -7.97 4.09 -12.49
CA THR A 18 -9.12 4.94 -12.15
C THR A 18 -9.17 5.25 -10.65
N SER A 19 -10.12 6.09 -10.25
CA SER A 19 -10.37 6.52 -8.86
C SER A 19 -11.84 6.36 -8.47
N ASN A 20 -12.54 5.35 -9.01
CA ASN A 20 -13.95 5.17 -8.65
C ASN A 20 -14.07 4.34 -7.37
N HIS A 21 -14.95 4.76 -6.47
CA HIS A 21 -15.34 3.94 -5.33
C HIS A 21 -16.34 2.85 -5.77
N LYS A 22 -16.05 1.60 -5.38
CA LYS A 22 -16.86 0.40 -5.64
C LYS A 22 -16.89 -0.51 -4.42
N SER A 23 -18.07 -1.05 -4.14
CA SER A 23 -18.30 -1.98 -3.05
C SER A 23 -17.91 -3.42 -3.41
N GLY A 24 -17.64 -4.22 -2.38
CA GLY A 24 -17.35 -5.64 -2.48
C GLY A 24 -15.97 -5.98 -3.08
N PRO A 25 -15.68 -7.28 -3.27
CA PRO A 25 -14.39 -7.75 -3.76
C PRO A 25 -14.08 -7.29 -5.18
N LEU A 26 -12.89 -6.73 -5.39
CA LEU A 26 -12.41 -6.24 -6.68
C LEU A 26 -11.23 -7.06 -7.19
N LYS A 27 -10.98 -6.96 -8.49
CA LYS A 27 -9.81 -7.56 -9.14
C LYS A 27 -8.89 -6.46 -9.63
N TYR A 28 -7.61 -6.60 -9.32
CA TYR A 28 -6.56 -5.65 -9.70
C TYR A 28 -5.65 -6.25 -10.77
N GLU A 29 -5.24 -5.41 -11.71
CA GLU A 29 -4.29 -5.76 -12.77
C GLU A 29 -2.85 -5.93 -12.25
N VAL A 30 -2.55 -5.29 -11.11
CA VAL A 30 -1.27 -5.40 -10.41
C VAL A 30 -1.54 -5.89 -8.99
N SER A 31 -0.73 -6.84 -8.51
CA SER A 31 -0.83 -7.40 -7.16
C SER A 31 0.52 -7.30 -6.44
N PRO A 32 0.61 -6.64 -5.27
CA PRO A 32 -0.45 -5.85 -4.61
C PRO A 32 -0.90 -4.67 -5.48
N SER A 33 -2.11 -4.18 -5.23
CA SER A 33 -2.67 -3.07 -6.00
C SER A 33 -1.79 -1.82 -5.92
N VAL A 34 -1.88 -0.96 -6.93
CA VAL A 34 -1.15 0.31 -7.01
C VAL A 34 -2.10 1.47 -7.32
N GLY A 35 -3.39 1.33 -7.02
CA GLY A 35 -4.44 2.24 -7.49
C GLY A 35 -5.50 1.52 -8.33
N GLY A 36 -6.44 2.28 -8.88
CA GLY A 36 -7.61 1.75 -9.59
C GLY A 36 -8.86 1.85 -8.74
N ASP A 37 -9.96 1.26 -9.23
CA ASP A 37 -11.21 1.19 -8.48
C ASP A 37 -11.00 0.52 -7.11
N HIS A 38 -11.63 1.05 -6.07
CA HIS A 38 -11.40 0.62 -4.69
C HIS A 38 -12.60 0.90 -3.78
N ASN A 39 -12.59 0.43 -2.54
CA ASN A 39 -13.72 0.58 -1.63
C ASN A 39 -13.81 2.02 -1.08
N ALA A 40 -15.01 2.50 -0.76
CA ALA A 40 -15.21 3.80 -0.12
C ALA A 40 -14.67 3.86 1.33
N GLU A 41 -14.46 2.71 1.99
CA GLU A 41 -13.77 2.64 3.26
C GLU A 41 -12.25 2.58 3.02
N TRP A 42 -11.46 3.41 3.71
CA TRP A 42 -10.00 3.32 3.70
C TRP A 42 -9.47 2.52 4.88
N GLN A 43 -8.31 1.88 4.73
CA GLN A 43 -7.60 1.31 5.86
C GLN A 43 -6.92 2.44 6.65
N SER A 44 -6.95 2.38 7.98
CA SER A 44 -6.20 3.33 8.81
C SER A 44 -4.70 3.30 8.45
N CYS A 45 -4.16 4.46 8.10
CA CYS A 45 -2.79 4.62 7.59
C CYS A 45 -1.96 5.58 8.45
N THR A 46 -2.19 5.57 9.76
CA THR A 46 -1.46 6.38 10.76
C THR A 46 -0.17 5.68 11.24
N GLY A 47 0.50 4.94 10.36
CA GLY A 47 1.63 4.11 10.72
C GLY A 47 1.24 2.78 11.37
N ALA A 48 0.12 2.21 10.93
CA ALA A 48 -0.39 0.94 11.46
C ALA A 48 0.40 -0.26 10.90
N VAL A 49 0.76 -1.19 11.77
CA VAL A 49 1.34 -2.49 11.41
C VAL A 49 0.30 -3.57 11.68
N TYR A 50 -0.28 -4.11 10.62
CA TYR A 50 -1.25 -5.19 10.66
C TYR A 50 -0.53 -6.54 10.65
N ASP A 51 -0.91 -7.41 11.57
CA ASP A 51 -0.32 -8.74 11.78
C ASP A 51 -0.89 -9.82 10.84
N ALA A 52 -1.97 -9.50 10.13
CA ALA A 52 -2.62 -10.33 9.13
C ALA A 52 -2.90 -9.53 7.85
N PRO A 53 -3.16 -10.21 6.71
CA PRO A 53 -3.48 -9.52 5.45
C PRO A 53 -4.67 -8.58 5.62
N ILE A 54 -4.73 -7.54 4.79
CA ILE A 54 -5.86 -6.60 4.72
C ILE A 54 -6.47 -6.65 3.32
N ALA A 55 -7.71 -6.19 3.17
CA ALA A 55 -8.36 -6.09 1.88
C ALA A 55 -7.61 -5.06 1.02
N ALA A 56 -7.27 -5.44 -0.21
CA ALA A 56 -6.50 -4.58 -1.11
C ALA A 56 -7.30 -3.31 -1.46
N GLU A 57 -8.62 -3.39 -1.46
CA GLU A 57 -9.54 -2.29 -1.71
C GLU A 57 -9.39 -1.17 -0.67
N HIS A 58 -9.31 -1.54 0.62
CA HIS A 58 -9.13 -0.56 1.70
C HIS A 58 -7.73 0.06 1.68
N ALA A 59 -6.70 -0.74 1.39
CA ALA A 59 -5.33 -0.25 1.24
C ALA A 59 -5.18 0.67 0.02
N THR A 60 -5.90 0.37 -1.07
CA THR A 60 -5.92 1.19 -2.29
C THR A 60 -6.50 2.57 -2.04
N HIS A 61 -7.58 2.66 -1.25
CA HIS A 61 -8.11 3.94 -0.80
C HIS A 61 -7.08 4.70 0.05
N SER A 62 -6.41 4.04 1.00
CA SER A 62 -5.34 4.70 1.78
C SER A 62 -4.25 5.29 0.86
N MET A 63 -3.88 4.59 -0.21
CA MET A 63 -2.95 5.11 -1.23
C MET A 63 -3.54 6.26 -2.04
N GLU A 64 -4.86 6.32 -2.23
CA GLU A 64 -5.54 7.48 -2.84
C GLU A 64 -5.26 8.76 -2.04
N HIS A 65 -5.29 8.65 -0.72
CA HIS A 65 -4.98 9.73 0.24
C HIS A 65 -3.49 10.08 0.32
N GLY A 66 -2.62 9.32 -0.35
CA GLY A 66 -1.18 9.51 -0.31
C GLY A 66 -0.41 8.52 0.56
N ALA A 67 -1.04 7.46 1.08
CA ALA A 67 -0.32 6.47 1.88
C ALA A 67 0.65 5.62 1.03
N VAL A 68 1.67 5.09 1.70
CA VAL A 68 2.50 4.00 1.18
C VAL A 68 2.13 2.71 1.91
N TRP A 69 1.67 1.71 1.15
CA TRP A 69 1.42 0.37 1.66
C TRP A 69 2.69 -0.47 1.55
N VAL A 70 3.22 -0.87 2.70
CA VAL A 70 4.39 -1.75 2.82
C VAL A 70 3.92 -3.18 3.00
N THR A 71 4.24 -4.04 2.04
CA THR A 71 3.87 -5.45 2.05
C THR A 71 5.08 -6.36 2.15
N TYR A 72 4.90 -7.49 2.82
CA TYR A 72 5.89 -8.55 2.89
C TYR A 72 5.27 -9.92 2.69
N ARG A 73 6.05 -10.86 2.15
CA ARG A 73 5.61 -12.23 1.91
C ARG A 73 5.58 -13.02 3.22
N THR A 74 4.60 -13.91 3.36
CA THR A 74 4.58 -14.90 4.45
C THR A 74 5.89 -15.67 4.52
N GLY A 75 6.45 -15.80 5.73
CA GLY A 75 7.73 -16.46 5.97
C GLY A 75 8.97 -15.58 5.77
N LEU A 76 8.82 -14.26 5.56
CA LEU A 76 9.93 -13.32 5.68
C LEU A 76 10.56 -13.43 7.08
N ALA A 77 11.89 -13.28 7.17
CA ALA A 77 12.59 -13.35 8.44
C ALA A 77 12.08 -12.29 9.43
N ALA A 78 11.88 -12.67 10.69
CA ALA A 78 11.32 -11.80 11.73
C ALA A 78 12.11 -10.49 11.93
N GLU A 79 13.43 -10.54 11.75
CA GLU A 79 14.30 -9.36 11.77
C GLU A 79 13.93 -8.35 10.69
N GLN A 80 13.72 -8.82 9.45
CA GLN A 80 13.33 -7.93 8.34
C GLN A 80 11.92 -7.37 8.53
N ILE A 81 10.99 -8.17 9.06
CA ILE A 81 9.64 -7.69 9.43
C ILE A 81 9.76 -6.57 10.47
N THR A 82 10.63 -6.73 11.47
CA THR A 82 10.88 -5.71 12.50
C THR A 82 11.43 -4.42 11.89
N GLN A 83 12.43 -4.51 11.00
CA GLN A 83 13.01 -3.35 10.33
C GLN A 83 12.01 -2.58 9.45
N LEU A 84 11.09 -3.28 8.78
CA LEU A 84 10.00 -2.65 8.03
C LEU A 84 9.00 -1.99 8.98
N ALA A 85 8.63 -2.68 10.07
CA ALA A 85 7.69 -2.16 11.06
C ALA A 85 8.23 -0.89 11.74
N GLU A 86 9.53 -0.77 11.98
CA GLU A 86 10.17 0.43 12.54
C GLU A 86 10.01 1.66 11.64
N ARG A 87 9.96 1.48 10.32
CA ARG A 87 9.73 2.58 9.36
C ARG A 87 8.27 3.03 9.30
N VAL A 88 7.36 2.15 9.73
CA VAL A 88 5.92 2.33 9.60
C VAL A 88 5.30 2.82 10.91
N ARG A 89 5.70 2.26 12.06
CA ARG A 89 5.06 2.55 13.36
C ARG A 89 5.01 4.05 13.66
N GLY A 90 3.79 4.59 13.73
CA GLY A 90 3.52 6.00 14.04
C GLY A 90 3.89 6.98 12.92
N ALA A 91 4.31 6.51 11.75
CA ALA A 91 4.53 7.34 10.58
C ALA A 91 3.23 7.47 9.78
N ASP A 92 2.53 8.60 9.91
CA ASP A 92 1.33 8.89 9.12
C ASP A 92 1.55 8.70 7.61
N TYR A 93 0.50 8.33 6.89
CA TYR A 93 0.54 7.96 5.48
C TYR A 93 1.42 6.74 5.20
N THR A 94 1.52 5.84 6.18
CA THR A 94 2.09 4.51 5.97
C THR A 94 1.23 3.46 6.65
N LEU A 95 1.24 2.27 6.08
CA LEU A 95 0.63 1.09 6.66
C LEU A 95 1.40 -0.14 6.20
N MET A 96 1.38 -1.20 7.02
CA MET A 96 2.08 -2.44 6.72
C MET A 96 1.22 -3.66 6.96
N SER A 97 1.28 -4.65 6.07
CA SER A 97 0.63 -5.95 6.26
C SER A 97 1.35 -7.06 5.49
N PRO A 98 1.18 -8.34 5.87
CA PRO A 98 1.57 -9.44 5.00
C PRO A 98 0.68 -9.49 3.75
N HIS A 99 1.25 -9.93 2.63
CA HIS A 99 0.52 -10.15 1.38
C HIS A 99 1.00 -11.45 0.71
N GLU A 100 0.06 -12.25 0.23
CA GLU A 100 0.38 -13.52 -0.45
C GLU A 100 0.77 -13.31 -1.91
N GLY A 101 1.54 -14.23 -2.50
CA GLY A 101 1.84 -14.20 -3.93
C GLY A 101 2.79 -13.09 -4.40
N LEU A 102 3.51 -12.40 -3.48
CA LEU A 102 4.50 -11.39 -3.89
C LEU A 102 5.62 -12.02 -4.74
N ALA A 103 5.93 -11.38 -5.87
CA ALA A 103 7.04 -11.79 -6.74
C ALA A 103 8.42 -11.63 -6.09
N ARG A 104 8.56 -10.64 -5.20
CA ARG A 104 9.73 -10.40 -4.35
C ARG A 104 9.32 -10.48 -2.88
N PRO A 105 10.24 -10.78 -1.94
CA PRO A 105 9.91 -10.89 -0.51
C PRO A 105 9.24 -9.64 0.08
N ILE A 106 9.55 -8.45 -0.44
CA ILE A 106 9.04 -7.16 0.04
C ILE A 106 8.57 -6.33 -1.17
N SER A 107 7.42 -5.67 -1.04
CA SER A 107 6.97 -4.69 -2.02
C SER A 107 6.34 -3.48 -1.33
N LEU A 108 6.60 -2.29 -1.85
CA LEU A 108 5.99 -1.05 -1.44
C LEU A 108 5.14 -0.50 -2.58
N GLN A 109 3.92 -0.08 -2.27
CA GLN A 109 3.00 0.51 -3.23
C GLN A 109 2.60 1.90 -2.79
N ALA A 110 2.50 2.79 -3.77
CA ALA A 110 1.84 4.08 -3.66
C ALA A 110 1.02 4.27 -4.94
N TRP A 111 0.14 5.28 -4.99
CA TRP A 111 -0.73 5.44 -6.15
C TRP A 111 0.03 5.58 -7.48
N GLY A 112 -0.07 4.55 -8.32
CA GLY A 112 0.59 4.40 -9.62
C GLY A 112 2.08 4.04 -9.56
N TYR A 113 2.62 3.69 -8.39
CA TYR A 113 4.03 3.37 -8.21
C TYR A 113 4.24 2.08 -7.41
N GLN A 114 5.24 1.30 -7.81
CA GLN A 114 5.62 0.09 -7.07
C GLN A 114 7.14 -0.05 -7.00
N LEU A 115 7.61 -0.39 -5.80
CA LEU A 115 8.96 -0.89 -5.56
C LEU A 115 8.87 -2.34 -5.08
N ALA A 116 9.76 -3.20 -5.58
CA ALA A 116 9.86 -4.60 -5.15
C ALA A 116 11.34 -4.93 -4.90
N VAL A 117 11.65 -5.45 -3.71
CA VAL A 117 13.02 -5.67 -3.23
C VAL A 117 13.18 -6.99 -2.49
N ASP A 118 14.42 -7.47 -2.41
CA ASP A 118 14.76 -8.76 -1.79
C ASP A 118 15.07 -8.69 -0.29
N SER A 119 15.41 -7.51 0.23
CA SER A 119 15.82 -7.30 1.62
C SER A 119 15.26 -6.00 2.21
N ALA A 120 14.97 -6.01 3.51
CA ALA A 120 14.62 -4.81 4.28
C ALA A 120 15.79 -3.81 4.43
N ASP A 121 17.03 -4.25 4.16
CA ASP A 121 18.22 -3.39 4.13
C ASP A 121 18.34 -2.57 2.82
N ASP A 122 17.45 -2.79 1.84
CA ASP A 122 17.53 -2.08 0.57
C ASP A 122 17.23 -0.58 0.75
N ALA A 123 18.27 0.24 0.58
CA ALA A 123 18.19 1.70 0.76
C ALA A 123 17.12 2.39 -0.10
N ARG A 124 16.62 1.72 -1.16
CA ARG A 124 15.54 2.24 -1.99
C ARG A 124 14.20 2.28 -1.24
N ILE A 125 14.02 1.50 -0.19
CA ILE A 125 12.82 1.55 0.67
C ILE A 125 12.67 2.96 1.24
N ASP A 126 13.73 3.49 1.87
CA ASP A 126 13.71 4.82 2.48
C ASP A 126 13.56 5.92 1.43
N GLN A 127 14.20 5.74 0.26
CA GLN A 127 14.06 6.66 -0.87
C GLN A 127 12.62 6.67 -1.43
N PHE A 128 11.98 5.51 -1.50
CA PHE A 128 10.59 5.39 -1.96
C PHE A 128 9.62 6.02 -0.96
N LEU A 129 9.77 5.72 0.33
CA LEU A 129 8.95 6.32 1.39
C LEU A 129 9.10 7.84 1.39
N ALA A 130 10.32 8.37 1.27
CA ALA A 130 10.55 9.82 1.23
C ALA A 130 9.94 10.49 -0.02
N ALA A 131 9.97 9.81 -1.17
CA ALA A 131 9.46 10.37 -2.42
C ALA A 131 7.94 10.27 -2.56
N ALA A 132 7.35 9.11 -2.23
CA ALA A 132 5.97 8.77 -2.57
C ALA A 132 4.97 9.11 -1.46
N ARG A 133 5.36 9.00 -0.19
CA ARG A 133 4.45 9.27 0.94
C ARG A 133 3.90 10.68 0.85
N ILE A 134 2.58 10.82 0.98
CA ILE A 134 1.77 12.03 0.76
C ILE A 134 1.77 12.50 -0.70
N ASN A 135 2.90 12.43 -1.40
CA ASN A 135 3.07 13.03 -2.73
C ASN A 135 2.53 12.18 -3.90
N ALA A 136 2.06 10.96 -3.64
CA ALA A 136 1.54 10.05 -4.66
C ALA A 136 0.07 9.71 -4.38
N GLY A 137 -0.84 10.24 -5.19
CA GLY A 137 -2.28 10.02 -5.07
C GLY A 137 -3.07 11.15 -5.72
N PRO A 138 -4.35 10.96 -6.04
CA PRO A 138 -5.23 12.04 -6.46
C PRO A 138 -5.75 12.86 -5.26
N GLU A 139 -5.84 12.29 -4.05
CA GLU A 139 -6.38 12.94 -2.83
C GLU A 139 -5.32 13.14 -1.75
N GLN A 140 -4.12 13.51 -2.17
CA GLN A 140 -2.95 13.71 -1.31
C GLN A 140 -3.27 14.57 -0.08
N GLY A 141 -3.03 14.01 1.10
CA GLY A 141 -3.24 14.72 2.36
C GLY A 141 -4.64 14.58 2.97
N ALA A 142 -5.52 13.77 2.35
CA ALA A 142 -6.78 13.35 2.96
C ALA A 142 -6.54 12.49 4.20
N ALA A 143 -7.59 12.30 5.00
CA ALA A 143 -7.45 11.71 6.33
C ALA A 143 -6.95 10.26 6.29
N CYS A 144 -5.89 9.98 7.04
CA CYS A 144 -5.39 8.61 7.25
C CYS A 144 -5.92 7.95 8.54
N SER A 145 -6.46 8.74 9.47
CA SER A 145 -7.06 8.24 10.72
C SER A 145 -8.55 7.95 10.55
N GLY A 146 -9.13 7.18 11.48
CA GLY A 146 -10.58 6.91 11.50
C GLY A 146 -11.08 5.89 10.47
N GLY A 147 -10.19 5.31 9.67
CA GLY A 147 -10.50 4.24 8.73
C GLY A 147 -10.59 2.86 9.37
N ASN A 148 -10.78 1.85 8.51
CA ASN A 148 -10.84 0.45 8.88
C ASN A 148 -9.58 0.00 9.62
N THR A 149 -9.75 -0.81 10.64
CA THR A 149 -8.64 -1.45 11.38
C THR A 149 -8.72 -2.97 11.36
N LYS A 150 -9.77 -3.55 10.75
CA LYS A 150 -9.94 -4.99 10.61
C LYS A 150 -8.89 -5.55 9.64
N THR A 151 -8.53 -6.80 9.88
CA THR A 151 -7.71 -7.62 9.00
C THR A 151 -8.59 -8.70 8.35
N GLY A 152 -8.09 -9.29 7.27
CA GLY A 152 -8.82 -10.18 6.38
C GLY A 152 -8.72 -9.68 4.93
N THR A 153 -8.90 -10.58 3.97
CA THR A 153 -8.80 -10.28 2.53
C THR A 153 -10.15 -9.97 1.89
N THR A 154 -11.22 -9.90 2.68
CA THR A 154 -12.56 -9.54 2.21
C THR A 154 -12.86 -8.11 2.61
N PRO A 155 -13.20 -7.21 1.66
CA PRO A 155 -13.53 -5.84 1.99
C PRO A 155 -14.84 -5.75 2.77
N HIS A 156 -14.91 -4.73 3.61
CA HIS A 156 -16.11 -4.25 4.28
C HIS A 156 -16.60 -3.02 3.52
N ASP A 157 -17.91 -2.90 3.38
CA ASP A 157 -18.55 -1.76 2.73
C ASP A 157 -19.02 -0.78 3.81
N ASP A 158 -19.15 0.49 3.46
CA ASP A 158 -19.61 1.53 4.39
C ASP A 158 -20.99 1.17 4.98
N GLY A 159 -21.09 1.23 6.32
CA GLY A 159 -22.33 0.90 7.03
C GLY A 159 -22.61 -0.59 7.24
N SER A 160 -21.64 -1.48 7.02
CA SER A 160 -21.71 -2.93 7.34
C SER A 160 -21.05 -3.36 8.65
#